data_AF-A0A961ERX5-F1
#
_entry.id   AF-A0A961ERX5-F1
#
_cell.length_a   1.000
_cell.length_b   1.000
_cell.length_c   1.000
_cell.angle_alpha   90.00
_cell.angle_beta   90.00
_cell.angle_gamma   90.00
#
_symmetry.space_group_name_H-M   'P 1'
#
loop_
_entity.id
_entity.type
_entity.pdbx_description
1 polymer ?
#
loop_
_entity_poly.entity_id
_entity_poly.type
_entity_poly.pdbx_seq_one_letter_code
_entity_poly.pdbx_strand_id
1 'polypeptide(L)' 'MNKIQVTDIMPTDDYNRIRDEYRQRMLDVKKNRRVGVGEYLMFLFENADTMKYQIQEMV' A
#
# COMPACT_ATOMS: atom_id res chain seq x y z
N MET A 1 8.01 2.89 12.72
CA MET A 1 6.91 3.33 11.85
C MET A 1 6.02 4.23 12.68
N ASN A 2 5.70 5.44 12.20
CA ASN A 2 4.74 6.30 12.90
C ASN A 2 3.32 5.76 12.72
N LYS A 3 2.46 5.96 13.71
CA LYS A 3 1.07 5.53 13.66
C LYS A 3 0.33 6.29 12.54
N ILE A 4 -0.38 5.55 11.68
CA ILE A 4 -1.24 6.15 10.64
C ILE A 4 -2.44 6.78 11.32
N GLN A 5 -2.70 8.04 10.97
CA GLN A 5 -3.84 8.82 11.42
C GLN A 5 -4.85 8.95 10.29
N VAL A 6 -6.09 9.30 10.63
CA VAL A 6 -7.16 9.53 9.64
C VAL A 6 -6.77 10.62 8.63
N THR A 7 -6.02 11.64 9.09
CA THR A 7 -5.51 12.72 8.25
C THR A 7 -4.48 12.27 7.21
N ASP A 8 -3.92 11.07 7.33
CA ASP A 8 -3.01 10.49 6.34
C ASP A 8 -3.76 9.79 5.20
N ILE A 9 -5.09 9.66 5.31
CA ILE A 9 -5.96 8.99 4.35
C ILE A 9 -6.67 10.08 3.53
N MET A 10 -6.37 10.12 2.22
CA MET A 10 -7.09 10.91 1.24
C MET A 10 -8.59 10.61 1.24
N PRO A 11 -9.44 11.63 1.00
CA PRO A 11 -10.85 11.42 0.69
C PRO A 11 -11.03 10.49 -0.52
N THR A 12 -12.10 9.70 -0.52
CA THR A 12 -12.39 8.69 -1.56
C THR A 12 -12.37 9.28 -2.97
N ASP A 13 -12.97 10.45 -3.18
CA ASP A 13 -13.01 11.10 -4.49
C ASP A 13 -11.62 11.51 -5.00
N ASP A 14 -10.76 11.99 -4.09
CA ASP A 14 -9.39 12.39 -4.43
C ASP A 14 -8.51 11.17 -4.71
N TYR A 15 -8.67 10.11 -3.91
CA TYR A 15 -7.98 8.86 -4.16
C TYR A 15 -8.39 8.25 -5.50
N ASN A 16 -9.70 8.21 -5.80
CA ASN A 16 -10.22 7.65 -7.05
C ASN A 16 -9.65 8.34 -8.29
N ARG A 17 -9.40 9.65 -8.24
CA ARG A 17 -8.79 10.41 -9.35
C ARG A 17 -7.36 9.96 -9.67
N ILE A 18 -6.61 9.50 -8.67
CA ILE A 18 -5.19 9.11 -8.82
C ILE A 18 -4.95 7.61 -8.62
N ARG A 19 -6.01 6.83 -8.42
CA ARG A 19 -5.95 5.45 -7.92
C ARG A 19 -5.02 4.56 -8.76
N ASP A 20 -5.10 4.67 -10.08
CA ASP A 20 -4.29 3.85 -10.99
C ASP A 20 -2.80 4.20 -10.92
N GLU A 21 -2.45 5.48 -10.89
CA GLU A 21 -1.06 5.93 -10.72
C GLU A 21 -0.53 5.52 -9.34
N TYR A 22 -1.33 5.73 -8.30
CA TYR A 22 -0.99 5.37 -6.93
C TYR A 22 -0.77 3.86 -6.79
N ARG A 23 -1.63 3.05 -7.42
CA ARG A 23 -1.48 1.59 -7.47
C ARG A 23 -0.17 1.17 -8.14
N GLN A 24 0.19 1.76 -9.28
CA GLN A 24 1.48 1.44 -9.95
C GLN A 24 2.66 1.75 -9.03
N ARG A 25 2.66 2.92 -8.41
CA ARG A 25 3.68 3.32 -7.43
C ARG A 25 3.78 2.31 -6.28
N MET A 26 2.64 1.82 -5.77
CA MET A 26 2.62 0.86 -4.68
C MET A 26 3.08 -0.54 -5.10
N LEU A 27 2.89 -0.96 -6.35
CA LEU A 27 3.48 -2.19 -6.87
C LEU A 27 5.00 -2.12 -6.87
N ASP A 28 5.57 -0.99 -7.29
CA ASP A 28 7.02 -0.77 -7.28
C ASP A 28 7.58 -0.76 -5.85
N VAL A 29 6.90 -0.09 -4.92
CA VAL A 29 7.26 -0.10 -3.49
C VAL A 29 7.21 -1.53 -2.92
N LYS A 30 6.16 -2.31 -3.25
CA LYS A 30 5.99 -3.69 -2.76
C LYS A 30 7.02 -4.65 -3.36
N LYS A 31 7.52 -4.40 -4.58
CA LYS A 31 8.49 -5.27 -5.27
C LYS A 31 9.73 -5.54 -4.42
N ASN A 32 10.31 -4.49 -3.83
CA ASN A 32 11.52 -4.60 -3.00
C ASN A 32 11.24 -5.07 -1.56
N ARG A 33 9.97 -5.38 -1.23
CA ARG A 33 9.52 -5.76 0.11
C ARG A 33 8.89 -7.15 0.15
N ARG A 34 8.87 -7.86 -0.97
CA ARG A 34 8.39 -9.22 -1.07
C ARG A 34 9.54 -10.19 -0.90
N VAL A 35 9.36 -11.15 -0.01
CA VAL A 35 10.30 -12.25 0.20
C VAL A 35 9.54 -13.55 0.02
N GLY A 36 9.92 -14.32 -0.99
CA GLY A 36 9.45 -15.69 -1.17
C GLY A 36 10.14 -16.63 -0.20
N VAL A 37 9.40 -17.57 0.39
CA VAL A 37 9.93 -18.62 1.27
C VAL A 37 9.39 -19.96 0.80
N GLY A 38 10.23 -20.73 0.12
CA GLY A 38 9.79 -21.93 -0.59
C GLY A 38 8.85 -21.60 -1.74
N GLU A 39 8.03 -22.58 -2.14
CA GLU A 39 7.18 -22.48 -3.34
C GLU A 39 5.84 -21.78 -3.08
N TYR A 40 5.36 -21.81 -1.83
CA TYR A 40 3.96 -21.48 -1.51
C TYR A 40 3.79 -20.23 -0.63
N LEU A 41 4.88 -19.71 -0.04
CA LEU A 41 4.79 -18.58 0.89
C LEU A 41 5.47 -17.35 0.31
N MET A 42 4.78 -16.22 0.43
CA MET A 42 5.31 -14.90 0.14
C MET A 42 5.01 -13.99 1.32
N PHE A 43 6.05 -13.42 1.89
CA PHE A 43 5.94 -12.40 2.93
C PHE A 43 6.07 -11.03 2.29
N LEU A 44 5.16 -10.11 2.66
CA LEU A 44 5.28 -8.70 2.34
C LEU A 44 5.66 -7.94 3.61
N PHE A 45 6.82 -7.31 3.61
CA PHE A 45 7.28 -6.47 4.72
C PHE A 45 6.64 -5.09 4.61
N GLU A 46 5.59 -4.86 5.39
CA GLU A 46 4.80 -3.64 5.35
C GLU A 46 5.57 -2.40 5.86
N ASN A 47 5.24 -1.23 5.29
CA ASN A 47 5.66 0.08 5.77
C ASN A 47 4.46 1.04 5.79
N ALA A 48 4.70 2.32 6.14
CA ALA A 48 3.61 3.29 6.21
C ALA A 48 2.87 3.46 4.87
N ASP A 49 3.57 3.39 3.74
CA ASP A 49 2.95 3.60 2.42
C ASP A 49 2.10 2.40 2.00
N THR A 50 2.60 1.18 2.19
CA THR A 50 1.86 -0.04 1.86
C THR A 50 0.63 -0.22 2.75
N MET A 51 0.73 0.15 4.03
CA MET A 51 -0.41 0.18 4.96
C MET A 51 -1.44 1.25 4.59
N LYS A 52 -1.03 2.49 4.29
CA LYS A 52 -1.93 3.55 3.79
C LYS A 52 -2.64 3.12 2.52
N TYR A 53 -1.92 2.51 1.57
CA TYR A 53 -2.50 1.97 0.35
C TYR A 53 -3.56 0.90 0.61
N GLN A 54 -3.31 -0.03 1.53
CA GLN A 54 -4.29 -1.04 1.91
C GLN A 54 -5.56 -0.43 2.52
N ILE A 55 -5.43 0.61 3.36
CA ILE A 55 -6.59 1.34 3.90
C ILE A 55 -7.36 2.01 2.76
N GLN A 56 -6.68 2.70 1.85
CA GLN A 56 -7.30 3.38 0.70
C GLN A 56 -8.05 2.44 -0.24
N GLU A 57 -7.57 1.22 -0.46
CA GLU A 57 -8.25 0.25 -1.33
C GLU A 57 -9.49 -0.41 -0.67
N MET A 58 -9.72 -0.18 0.62
CA MET A 58 -10.88 -0.73 1.36
C MET A 58 -12.02 0.28 1.54
N VAL A 59 -11.74 1.58 1.38
CA VAL A 59 -12.70 2.69 1.51
C VAL A 59 -13.25 3.05 0.14
#